data_AF-A0A4S0N3I3-F1
#
_entry.id   AF-A0A4S0N3I3-F1
#
_cell.length_a   1.000
_cell.length_b   1.000
_cell.length_c   1.000
_cell.angle_alpha   90.00
_cell.angle_beta   90.00
_cell.angle_gamma   90.00
#
_symmetry.space_group_name_H-M   'P 1'
#
loop_
_entity.id
_entity.type
_entity.pdbx_description
1 polymer ?
#
loop_
_entity_poly.entity_id
_entity_poly.type
_entity_poly.pdbx_seq_one_letter_code
_entity_poly.pdbx_strand_id
1 'polypeptide(L)'
;SIQNMDGNLYQLELLAGLEKEGRLLCRTKIPFHFKNFMTLDMLEKASRMAASYKSEWLSSGMVKVFYDGVLDSWTAVMVDDYADRPGWRGEPLFSPEHFAEVAVEADRRGLQIAVHSIGDGAVRAVLDGYQAALKKNGR
;
A
#
# COMPACT_ATOMS: atom_id res chain seq x y z
N SER A 1 -4.46 -4.05 18.78
CA SER A 1 -3.76 -4.47 17.56
C SER A 1 -3.39 -3.23 16.76
N ILE A 2 -2.36 -3.31 15.93
CA ILE A 2 -1.90 -2.23 15.05
C ILE A 2 -1.63 -2.74 13.62
N GLN A 3 -1.74 -1.84 12.65
CA GLN A 3 -1.25 -2.02 11.28
C GLN A 3 -0.03 -1.10 11.13
N ASN A 4 1.18 -1.66 11.08
CA ASN A 4 2.39 -0.85 10.95
C ASN A 4 2.67 -0.59 9.46
N MET A 5 2.08 0.48 8.92
CA MET A 5 2.03 0.73 7.47
C MET A 5 3.38 1.05 6.81
N ASP A 6 4.38 1.47 7.58
CA ASP A 6 5.77 1.63 7.12
C ASP A 6 6.66 0.43 7.50
N GLY A 7 6.01 -0.67 7.90
CA GLY A 7 6.66 -1.93 8.22
C GLY A 7 7.42 -2.54 7.04
N ASN A 8 8.48 -3.29 7.34
CA ASN A 8 9.25 -4.04 6.35
C ASN A 8 9.59 -5.46 6.83
N LEU A 9 10.24 -6.26 5.98
CA LEU A 9 10.59 -7.64 6.29
C LEU A 9 11.51 -7.75 7.52
N TYR A 10 12.47 -6.83 7.68
CA TYR A 10 13.35 -6.82 8.84
C TYR A 10 12.57 -6.61 10.15
N GLN A 11 11.59 -5.70 10.14
CA GLN A 11 10.71 -5.52 11.31
C GLN A 11 9.83 -6.74 11.56
N LEU A 12 9.35 -7.44 10.52
CA LEU A 12 8.66 -8.74 10.69
C LEU A 12 9.57 -9.76 11.38
N GLU A 13 10.82 -9.89 10.96
CA GLU A 13 11.79 -10.83 11.55
C GLU A 13 12.04 -10.52 13.04
N LEU A 14 12.23 -9.24 13.39
CA LEU A 14 12.40 -8.81 14.77
C LEU A 14 11.16 -9.10 15.62
N LEU A 15 9.96 -8.75 15.12
CA LEU A 15 8.72 -8.98 15.85
C LEU A 15 8.41 -10.47 16.00
N ALA A 16 8.80 -11.30 15.02
CA ALA A 16 8.67 -12.75 15.12
C ALA A 16 9.62 -13.35 16.17
N GLY A 17 10.81 -12.75 16.35
CA GLY A 17 11.69 -13.07 17.48
C GLY A 17 11.03 -12.77 18.82
N LEU A 18 10.48 -11.56 18.97
CA LEU A 18 9.75 -11.17 20.18
C LEU A 18 8.51 -12.03 20.44
N GLU A 19 7.79 -12.44 19.40
CA GLU A 19 6.66 -13.36 19.51
C GLU A 19 7.10 -14.72 20.04
N LYS A 20 8.18 -15.30 19.50
CA LYS A 20 8.75 -16.58 19.98
C LYS A 20 9.18 -16.54 21.43
N GLU A 21 9.65 -15.38 21.90
CA GLU A 21 10.03 -15.15 23.30
C GLU A 21 8.83 -14.85 24.21
N GLY A 22 7.61 -14.75 23.68
CA GLY A 22 6.41 -14.36 24.45
C GLY A 22 6.41 -12.88 24.88
N ARG A 23 7.20 -12.04 24.21
CA ARG A 23 7.42 -10.62 24.54
C ARG A 23 6.71 -9.65 23.58
N LEU A 24 6.06 -10.14 22.54
CA LEU A 24 5.29 -9.30 21.62
C LEU A 24 4.05 -8.75 22.32
N LEU A 25 4.04 -7.44 22.60
CA LEU A 25 3.02 -6.80 23.45
C LEU A 25 1.71 -6.46 22.72
N CYS A 26 1.74 -6.39 21.38
CA CYS A 26 0.58 -5.98 20.60
C CYS A 26 0.51 -6.79 19.30
N ARG A 27 -0.68 -7.30 18.99
CA ARG A 27 -0.96 -7.90 17.69
C ARG A 27 -0.63 -6.92 16.57
N THR A 28 0.28 -7.29 15.69
CA THR A 28 0.83 -6.41 14.66
C THR A 28 0.67 -7.04 13.29
N LYS A 29 0.21 -6.25 12.32
CA LYS A 29 0.23 -6.64 10.91
C LYS A 29 1.12 -5.69 10.12
N ILE A 30 2.01 -6.26 9.30
CA ILE A 30 2.97 -5.52 8.47
C ILE A 30 2.68 -5.76 6.99
N PRO A 31 2.41 -4.71 6.19
CA PRO A 31 2.28 -4.83 4.76
C PRO A 31 3.65 -4.93 4.07
N PHE A 32 3.65 -5.39 2.83
CA PHE A 32 4.74 -5.14 1.89
C PHE A 32 4.57 -3.75 1.29
N HIS A 33 5.57 -2.88 1.40
CA HIS A 33 5.56 -1.57 0.77
C HIS A 33 5.97 -1.67 -0.70
N PHE A 34 5.01 -1.50 -1.62
CA PHE A 34 5.24 -1.47 -3.06
C PHE A 34 5.49 -0.03 -3.53
N LYS A 35 6.59 0.19 -4.25
CA LYS A 35 7.03 1.52 -4.71
C LYS A 35 6.98 1.62 -6.24
N ASN A 36 6.93 2.83 -6.76
CA ASN A 36 6.73 3.12 -8.18
C ASN A 36 7.84 2.62 -9.12
N PHE A 37 9.06 2.40 -8.63
CA PHE A 37 10.15 1.79 -9.38
C PHE A 37 10.19 0.26 -9.31
N MET A 38 9.27 -0.36 -8.54
CA MET A 38 9.19 -1.81 -8.42
C MET A 38 8.36 -2.38 -9.57
N THR A 39 8.78 -3.55 -10.04
CA THR A 39 8.04 -4.34 -11.01
C THR A 39 6.97 -5.20 -10.33
N LEU A 40 5.91 -5.56 -11.07
CA LEU A 40 4.79 -6.36 -10.51
C LEU A 40 5.23 -7.72 -9.94
N ASP A 41 6.29 -8.34 -10.47
CA ASP A 41 6.83 -9.60 -9.92
C ASP A 41 7.33 -9.47 -8.47
N MET A 42 7.66 -8.25 -8.02
CA MET A 42 8.05 -8.02 -6.63
C MET A 42 6.89 -8.26 -5.65
N LEU A 43 5.62 -8.28 -6.11
CA LEU A 43 4.48 -8.70 -5.29
C LEU A 43 4.57 -10.17 -4.86
N GLU A 44 5.43 -10.97 -5.48
CA GLU A 44 5.76 -12.32 -4.99
C GLU A 44 6.37 -12.28 -3.58
N LYS A 45 7.13 -11.23 -3.25
CA LYS A 45 7.64 -11.03 -1.88
C LYS A 45 6.51 -10.79 -0.90
N ALA A 46 5.48 -10.02 -1.29
CA ALA A 46 4.28 -9.81 -0.48
C ALA A 46 3.52 -11.13 -0.25
N SER A 47 3.35 -11.96 -1.28
CA SER A 47 2.75 -13.30 -1.15
C SER A 47 3.55 -14.20 -0.19
N ARG A 48 4.89 -14.19 -0.28
CA ARG A 48 5.76 -14.94 0.64
C ARG A 48 5.66 -14.43 2.07
N MET A 49 5.64 -13.12 2.29
CA MET A 49 5.42 -12.55 3.63
C MET A 49 4.08 -13.00 4.20
N ALA A 50 3.01 -12.98 3.41
CA ALA A 50 1.68 -13.45 3.82
C ALA A 50 1.68 -14.94 4.22
N ALA A 51 2.40 -15.78 3.47
CA ALA A 51 2.48 -17.21 3.75
C ALA A 51 3.32 -17.53 5.00
N SER A 52 4.41 -16.80 5.21
CA SER A 52 5.36 -17.01 6.32
C SER A 52 4.88 -16.43 7.64
N TYR A 53 4.17 -15.30 7.62
CA TYR A 53 3.72 -14.58 8.82
C TYR A 53 2.19 -14.55 8.89
N LYS A 54 1.62 -15.49 9.64
CA LYS A 54 0.17 -15.74 9.72
C LYS A 54 -0.29 -16.21 11.11
N SER A 55 0.45 -15.85 12.17
CA SER A 55 0.06 -16.18 13.54
C SER A 55 -1.04 -15.24 14.04
N GLU A 56 -1.57 -15.52 15.23
CA GLU A 56 -2.54 -14.63 15.88
C GLU A 56 -1.93 -13.25 16.22
N TRP A 57 -0.64 -13.22 16.60
CA TRP A 57 0.02 -12.01 17.09
C TRP A 57 0.80 -11.25 16.02
N LEU A 58 1.28 -11.93 14.98
CA LEU A 58 2.04 -11.32 13.91
C LEU A 58 1.58 -11.84 12.55
N SER A 59 1.17 -10.93 11.67
CA SER A 59 0.71 -11.29 10.33
C SER A 59 1.20 -10.34 9.24
N SER A 60 1.14 -10.82 8.00
CA SER A 60 1.28 -10.00 6.80
C SER A 60 0.11 -10.26 5.84
N GLY A 61 0.28 -10.09 4.53
CA GLY A 61 -0.81 -10.23 3.54
C GLY A 61 -1.51 -8.91 3.21
N MET A 62 -0.76 -7.81 3.29
CA MET A 62 -1.17 -6.51 2.77
C MET A 62 -0.11 -5.93 1.86
N VAL A 63 -0.52 -5.09 0.92
CA VAL A 63 0.35 -4.26 0.11
C VAL A 63 0.06 -2.80 0.44
N LYS A 64 1.08 -2.06 0.87
CA LYS A 64 1.01 -0.61 1.09
C LYS A 64 1.58 0.11 -0.11
N VAL A 65 0.85 1.10 -0.61
CA VAL A 65 1.27 1.98 -1.71
C VAL A 65 1.12 3.44 -1.29
N PHE A 66 2.00 4.32 -1.75
CA PHE A 66 1.79 5.77 -1.70
C PHE A 66 1.48 6.25 -3.11
N TYR A 67 0.30 6.83 -3.31
CA TYR A 67 -0.07 7.39 -4.61
C TYR A 67 0.43 8.83 -4.73
N ASP A 68 0.33 9.60 -3.64
CA ASP A 68 0.77 10.99 -3.56
C ASP A 68 1.46 11.30 -2.22
N GLY A 69 1.80 12.57 -2.02
CA GLY A 69 2.36 13.10 -0.78
C GLY A 69 1.32 13.77 0.11
N VAL A 70 1.61 14.98 0.60
CA VAL A 70 0.77 15.74 1.55
C VAL A 70 0.45 17.12 1.01
N LEU A 71 -0.60 17.74 1.56
CA LEU A 71 -1.01 19.11 1.18
C LEU A 71 0.04 20.15 1.55
N ASP A 72 0.66 20.04 2.73
CA ASP A 72 1.62 21.02 3.27
C ASP A 72 2.86 21.25 2.41
N SER A 73 3.22 20.26 1.57
CA SER A 73 4.36 20.35 0.65
C SER A 73 3.93 20.42 -0.83
N TRP A 74 2.64 20.63 -1.10
CA TRP A 74 2.05 20.63 -2.45
C TRP A 74 2.31 19.33 -3.23
N THR A 75 2.43 18.19 -2.53
CA THR A 75 2.71 16.88 -3.18
C THR A 75 1.50 15.94 -3.17
N ALA A 76 0.42 16.30 -2.48
CA ALA A 76 -0.87 15.65 -2.67
C ALA A 76 -1.43 15.99 -4.06
N VAL A 77 -2.07 15.01 -4.73
CA VAL A 77 -2.53 15.18 -6.12
C VAL A 77 -3.97 15.66 -6.14
N MET A 78 -4.17 16.88 -6.63
CA MET A 78 -5.44 17.58 -6.63
C MET A 78 -6.13 17.50 -8.00
N VAL A 79 -7.47 17.59 -8.03
CA VAL A 79 -8.20 17.71 -9.31
C VAL A 79 -7.98 19.10 -9.93
N ASP A 80 -8.05 20.13 -9.10
CA ASP A 80 -7.85 21.53 -9.46
C ASP A 80 -6.52 22.06 -8.91
N ASP A 81 -6.13 23.26 -9.33
CA ASP A 81 -4.91 23.90 -8.85
C ASP A 81 -4.98 24.16 -7.33
N TYR A 82 -3.83 24.07 -6.65
CA TYR A 82 -3.73 24.53 -5.27
C TYR A 82 -4.08 26.03 -5.18
N ALA A 83 -4.93 26.39 -4.22
CA ALA A 83 -5.44 27.76 -4.08
C ALA A 83 -4.33 28.81 -3.91
N ASP A 84 -3.24 28.43 -3.23
CA ASP A 84 -2.06 29.26 -2.98
C ASP A 84 -0.92 29.02 -4.00
N ARG A 85 -1.12 28.10 -4.95
CA ARG A 85 -0.13 27.76 -5.98
C ARG A 85 -0.80 27.45 -7.33
N PRO A 86 -1.28 28.47 -8.06
CA PRO A 86 -1.90 28.29 -9.38
C PRO A 86 -0.98 27.59 -10.38
N GLY A 87 -1.56 26.78 -11.27
CA GLY A 87 -0.86 25.97 -12.27
C GLY A 87 -0.22 24.69 -11.72
N TRP A 88 -0.36 24.40 -10.44
CA TRP A 88 0.21 23.19 -9.81
C TRP A 88 -0.89 22.36 -9.15
N ARG A 89 -0.86 21.04 -9.39
CA ARG A 89 -1.85 20.07 -8.89
C ARG A 89 -1.21 18.90 -8.13
N GLY A 90 0.05 19.03 -7.75
CA GLY A 90 0.85 17.92 -7.22
C GLY A 90 1.36 16.99 -8.32
N GLU A 91 2.20 16.04 -7.91
CA GLU A 91 2.80 15.05 -8.81
C GLU A 91 2.55 13.64 -8.25
N PRO A 92 1.86 12.76 -8.99
CA PRO A 92 1.60 11.41 -8.53
C PRO A 92 2.87 10.55 -8.58
N LEU A 93 3.01 9.64 -7.63
CA LEU A 93 4.10 8.64 -7.62
C LEU A 93 3.88 7.55 -8.67
N PHE A 94 2.62 7.28 -9.03
CA PHE A 94 2.21 6.28 -10.01
C PHE A 94 1.35 6.93 -11.10
N SER A 95 1.47 6.47 -12.34
CA SER A 95 0.42 6.76 -13.32
C SER A 95 -0.86 6.00 -12.95
N PRO A 96 -2.05 6.46 -13.37
CA PRO A 96 -3.31 5.74 -13.14
C PRO A 96 -3.27 4.30 -13.68
N GLU A 97 -2.66 4.09 -14.85
CA GLU A 97 -2.55 2.78 -15.49
C GLU A 97 -1.65 1.85 -14.69
N HIS A 98 -0.46 2.32 -14.27
CA HIS A 98 0.46 1.53 -13.47
C HIS A 98 -0.16 1.18 -12.11
N PHE A 99 -0.83 2.12 -11.46
CA PHE A 99 -1.52 1.82 -10.20
C PHE A 99 -2.66 0.80 -10.39
N ALA A 100 -3.43 0.90 -11.48
CA ALA A 100 -4.47 -0.09 -11.79
C ALA A 100 -3.90 -1.50 -11.98
N GLU A 101 -2.75 -1.64 -12.66
CA GLU A 101 -2.04 -2.92 -12.79
C GLU A 101 -1.60 -3.48 -11.43
N VAL A 102 -1.06 -2.63 -10.55
CA VAL A 102 -0.68 -3.03 -9.18
C VAL A 102 -1.91 -3.48 -8.38
N ALA A 103 -3.01 -2.74 -8.45
CA ALA A 103 -4.25 -3.08 -7.75
C ALA A 103 -4.83 -4.42 -8.24
N VAL A 104 -4.91 -4.62 -9.56
CA VAL A 104 -5.36 -5.87 -10.18
C VAL A 104 -4.48 -7.05 -9.76
N GLU A 105 -3.15 -6.90 -9.77
CA GLU A 105 -2.24 -8.00 -9.43
C GLU A 105 -2.23 -8.32 -7.93
N ALA A 106 -2.31 -7.30 -7.07
CA ALA A 106 -2.43 -7.50 -5.62
C ALA A 106 -3.73 -8.25 -5.26
N ASP A 107 -4.85 -7.83 -5.85
CA ASP A 107 -6.15 -8.45 -5.64
C ASP A 107 -6.18 -9.90 -6.19
N ARG A 108 -5.61 -10.15 -7.39
CA ARG A 108 -5.50 -11.49 -7.97
C ARG A 108 -4.75 -12.46 -7.06
N ARG A 109 -3.77 -11.96 -6.29
CA ARG A 109 -2.98 -12.72 -5.31
C ARG A 109 -3.67 -12.90 -3.96
N GLY A 110 -4.87 -12.34 -3.78
CA GLY A 110 -5.59 -12.35 -2.50
C GLY A 110 -4.94 -11.46 -1.43
N LEU A 111 -4.15 -10.47 -1.83
CA LEU A 111 -3.51 -9.52 -0.93
C LEU A 111 -4.41 -8.29 -0.75
N GLN A 112 -4.63 -7.85 0.49
CA GLN A 112 -5.35 -6.61 0.74
C GLN A 112 -4.47 -5.40 0.41
N ILE A 113 -4.96 -4.47 -0.41
CA ILE A 113 -4.24 -3.25 -0.77
C ILE A 113 -4.67 -2.08 0.12
N ALA A 114 -3.71 -1.30 0.60
CA ALA A 114 -3.92 -0.06 1.33
C ALA A 114 -3.09 1.05 0.69
N VAL A 115 -3.72 2.18 0.39
CA VAL A 115 -3.08 3.25 -0.38
C VAL A 115 -3.13 4.55 0.41
N HIS A 116 -2.00 5.25 0.47
CA HIS A 116 -1.99 6.65 0.89
C HIS A 116 -2.39 7.49 -0.31
N SER A 117 -3.48 8.23 -0.15
CA SER A 117 -4.06 9.14 -1.13
C SER A 117 -4.68 10.31 -0.38
N ILE A 118 -4.02 11.47 -0.40
CA ILE A 118 -4.48 12.66 0.33
C ILE A 118 -5.29 13.58 -0.57
N GLY A 119 -4.77 13.90 -1.75
CA GLY A 119 -5.43 14.80 -2.68
C GLY A 119 -6.65 14.13 -3.33
N ASP A 120 -7.65 14.93 -3.69
CA ASP A 120 -8.89 14.43 -4.29
C ASP A 120 -8.66 13.81 -5.68
N GLY A 121 -7.65 14.27 -6.41
CA GLY A 121 -7.18 13.64 -7.64
C GLY A 121 -6.54 12.27 -7.40
N ALA A 122 -5.74 12.12 -6.35
CA ALA A 122 -5.19 10.83 -5.93
C ALA A 122 -6.31 9.85 -5.54
N VAL A 123 -7.29 10.30 -4.73
CA VAL A 123 -8.42 9.46 -4.31
C VAL A 123 -9.20 8.96 -5.53
N ARG A 124 -9.48 9.82 -6.52
CA ARG A 124 -10.15 9.41 -7.77
C ARG A 124 -9.38 8.32 -8.49
N ALA A 125 -8.09 8.52 -8.73
CA ALA A 125 -7.25 7.54 -9.43
C ALA A 125 -7.14 6.20 -8.66
N VAL A 126 -7.09 6.24 -7.33
CA VAL A 126 -7.07 5.04 -6.50
C VAL A 126 -8.39 4.26 -6.61
N LEU A 127 -9.52 4.95 -6.58
CA LEU A 127 -10.83 4.33 -6.77
C LEU A 127 -10.97 3.72 -8.17
N ASP A 128 -10.45 4.38 -9.21
CA ASP A 128 -10.41 3.82 -10.57
C ASP A 128 -9.56 2.53 -10.63
N GLY A 129 -8.43 2.48 -9.91
CA GLY A 129 -7.62 1.27 -9.80
C GLY A 129 -8.34 0.12 -9.07
N TYR A 130 -9.07 0.42 -7.99
CA TYR A 130 -9.91 -0.59 -7.31
C TYR A 130 -11.06 -1.07 -8.21
N GLN A 131 -11.68 -0.16 -8.97
CA GLN A 131 -12.69 -0.52 -9.96
C GLN A 131 -12.10 -1.45 -11.05
N ALA A 132 -10.87 -1.20 -11.51
CA ALA A 132 -10.20 -2.06 -12.47
C ALA A 132 -9.93 -3.47 -11.91
N ALA A 133 -9.48 -3.56 -10.65
CA ALA A 133 -9.33 -4.83 -9.94
C ALA A 133 -10.66 -5.60 -9.85
N LEU A 134 -11.73 -4.93 -9.41
CA LEU A 134 -13.06 -5.53 -9.32
C LEU A 134 -13.57 -6.01 -10.69
N LYS A 135 -13.40 -5.21 -11.76
CA LYS A 135 -13.80 -5.63 -13.11
C LYS A 135 -13.01 -6.84 -13.62
N LYS A 136 -11.73 -6.94 -13.25
CA LYS A 136 -10.83 -7.98 -13.77
C LYS A 136 -10.93 -9.29 -12.99
N ASN A 137 -11.04 -9.21 -11.67
CA ASN A 137 -10.95 -10.34 -10.76
C ASN A 137 -12.20 -10.58 -9.92
N GLY A 138 -13.12 -9.59 -9.86
CA GLY A 138 -14.35 -9.65 -9.07
C GLY A 138 -15.14 -10.89 -9.43
N ARG A 139 -15.32 -11.74 -8.42
CA ARG A 139 -16.13 -12.96 -8.48
C ARG A 139 -17.56 -12.64 -8.11
#